data_AF-A0A662YNL6-F1
#
_entry.id   AF-A0A662YNL6-F1
#
_cell.length_a   1.000
_cell.length_b   1.000
_cell.length_c   1.000
_cell.angle_alpha   90.00
_cell.angle_beta   90.00
_cell.angle_gamma   90.00
#
_symmetry.space_group_name_H-M   'P 1'
#
loop_
_entity.id
_entity.type
_entity.pdbx_description
1 polymer ?
#
loop_
_entity_poly.entity_id
_entity_poly.type
_entity_poly.pdbx_seq_one_letter_code
_entity_poly.pdbx_strand_id
1 'polypeptide(L)'
;MISYCHKQKDMVKRIAEELKTRGIQVWIDDKLREDLTKEISEAITNAWAVIVCFSEAYEKSKWCKREIEFAVNSNKRMFFLKMEEFTPQAWFQMLMGNRIYHKFIDDDSFKENIGRFIEIIKEADKRLFEVRTKFIEGVNIAIIQDLLDDMQHVMVLNDGEVEDVKEGQTRTKDKARCLIDMVRKKGAAASEKFISRIEERDPSLYHTLQLDSQPAQQPSVSQQESRPAGPVPWMIPSTAEFVTQTQKTEADSIYKIQDKASRQRLALIINNIEFEKAELKRNGAQQDQEQMKKLLEELGYSVELHNDQSAQEMESTLRHFSQREEHTKSDSTFVVLMSHGVRDGICGKLTKDEKTDILKTDKIFDIFNTKNCAGLRGKPKVIIIQACRGGGDGHAWVSDSIVAPVPIQDPLEDDCLRKEHKEKDFICFCSSTPDTKSWRDPIKGTIFIQRLVETFCKNACRDHIEEIFRKVRLVHMKPEHWFCWL
;
A
#
# COMPACT_ATOMS: atom_id res chain seq x y z
N MET A 1 -15.92 3.26 15.94
CA MET A 1 -16.72 4.41 15.44
C MET A 1 -18.02 3.86 14.86
N ILE A 2 -19.15 4.55 15.01
CA ILE A 2 -20.39 4.21 14.30
C ILE A 2 -20.64 5.25 13.21
N SER A 3 -20.70 4.77 11.97
CA SER A 3 -21.10 5.55 10.80
C SER A 3 -22.59 5.32 10.56
N TYR A 4 -23.37 6.41 10.46
CA TYR A 4 -24.83 6.34 10.35
C TYR A 4 -25.42 7.58 9.68
N CYS A 5 -26.65 7.47 9.19
CA CYS A 5 -27.42 8.63 8.74
C CYS A 5 -28.23 9.20 9.92
N HIS A 6 -28.30 10.53 10.06
CA HIS A 6 -29.02 11.17 11.18
C HIS A 6 -30.51 10.80 11.27
N LYS A 7 -31.13 10.28 10.21
CA LYS A 7 -32.49 9.72 10.27
C LYS A 7 -32.62 8.56 11.27
N GLN A 8 -31.54 7.81 11.50
CA GLN A 8 -31.49 6.66 12.41
C GLN A 8 -30.79 7.00 13.75
N LYS A 9 -30.70 8.29 14.13
CA LYS A 9 -29.95 8.76 15.31
C LYS A 9 -30.39 8.09 16.62
N ASP A 10 -31.69 7.89 16.82
CA ASP A 10 -32.20 7.37 18.09
C ASP A 10 -31.81 5.89 18.30
N MET A 11 -31.95 5.06 17.27
CA MET A 11 -31.51 3.66 17.33
C MET A 11 -29.98 3.56 17.50
N VAL A 12 -29.21 4.38 16.78
CA VAL A 12 -27.74 4.39 16.87
C VAL A 12 -27.26 4.83 18.26
N LYS A 13 -27.92 5.81 18.89
CA LYS A 13 -27.61 6.22 20.26
C LYS A 13 -27.83 5.07 21.25
N ARG A 14 -28.93 4.33 21.13
CA ARG A 14 -29.19 3.14 21.97
C ARG A 14 -28.15 2.06 21.79
N ILE A 15 -27.75 1.77 20.54
CA ILE A 15 -26.66 0.82 20.24
C ILE A 15 -25.35 1.30 20.88
N ALA A 16 -25.01 2.58 20.73
CA ALA A 16 -23.80 3.16 21.28
C ALA A 16 -23.78 3.14 22.82
N GLU A 17 -24.91 3.40 23.47
CA GLU A 17 -25.06 3.32 24.93
C GLU A 17 -24.86 1.89 25.44
N GLU A 18 -25.47 0.89 24.81
CA GLU A 18 -25.30 -0.50 25.25
C GLU A 18 -23.85 -0.97 25.08
N LEU A 19 -23.20 -0.61 23.96
CA LEU A 19 -21.78 -0.88 23.75
C LEU A 19 -20.89 -0.25 24.84
N LYS A 20 -21.16 1.01 25.20
CA LYS A 20 -20.43 1.72 26.27
C LYS A 20 -20.63 1.07 27.63
N THR A 21 -21.85 0.67 27.96
CA THR A 21 -22.18 -0.04 29.22
C THR A 21 -21.41 -1.36 29.36
N ARG A 22 -21.03 -1.97 28.23
CA ARG A 22 -20.21 -3.20 28.17
C ARG A 22 -18.70 -2.95 28.02
N GLY A 23 -18.25 -1.71 28.24
CA GLY A 23 -16.84 -1.33 28.25
C GLY A 23 -16.22 -1.07 26.88
N ILE A 24 -17.02 -1.00 25.81
CA ILE A 24 -16.52 -0.73 24.46
C ILE A 24 -16.53 0.79 24.23
N GLN A 25 -15.37 1.35 23.88
CA GLN A 25 -15.28 2.76 23.53
C GLN A 25 -15.93 3.03 22.17
N VAL A 26 -16.94 3.90 22.17
CA VAL A 26 -17.70 4.23 20.96
C VAL A 26 -17.67 5.73 20.68
N TRP A 27 -17.25 6.05 19.46
CA TRP A 27 -17.36 7.38 18.86
C TRP A 27 -18.53 7.41 17.88
N ILE A 28 -19.39 8.42 17.99
CA ILE A 28 -20.48 8.74 17.04
C ILE A 28 -20.47 10.25 16.77
N ASP A 29 -20.79 10.65 15.55
CA ASP A 29 -20.98 12.06 15.24
C ASP A 29 -22.38 12.53 15.70
N ASP A 30 -22.44 13.37 16.72
CA ASP A 30 -23.70 13.88 17.29
C ASP A 30 -24.03 15.33 16.89
N LYS A 31 -23.11 16.03 16.20
CA LYS A 31 -23.18 17.48 15.94
C LYS A 31 -23.19 17.80 14.45
N LEU A 32 -24.26 18.46 13.98
CA LEU A 32 -24.28 19.08 12.66
C LEU A 32 -23.38 20.32 12.65
N ARG A 33 -22.13 20.19 12.20
CA ARG A 33 -21.27 21.34 11.85
C ARG A 33 -20.59 21.09 10.51
N GLU A 34 -20.28 22.18 9.80
CA GLU A 34 -19.80 22.13 8.41
C GLU A 34 -18.34 21.63 8.25
N ASP A 35 -17.54 21.59 9.32
CA ASP A 35 -16.10 21.28 9.26
C ASP A 35 -15.66 20.07 10.13
N LEU A 36 -16.45 18.99 10.13
CA LEU A 36 -16.14 17.77 10.91
C LEU A 36 -15.22 16.76 10.20
N THR A 37 -14.77 17.07 8.98
CA THR A 37 -14.01 16.10 8.14
C THR A 37 -12.77 15.59 8.85
N LYS A 38 -12.07 16.45 9.59
CA LYS A 38 -10.87 16.09 10.35
C LYS A 38 -11.21 15.16 11.51
N GLU A 39 -12.21 15.51 12.32
CA GLU A 39 -12.64 14.72 13.49
C GLU A 39 -13.16 13.33 13.10
N ILE A 40 -14.00 13.25 12.06
CA ILE A 40 -14.50 11.97 11.52
C ILE A 40 -13.34 11.11 11.00
N SER A 41 -12.39 11.71 10.27
CA SER A 41 -11.24 10.98 9.75
C SER A 41 -10.32 10.47 10.87
N GLU A 42 -10.10 11.27 11.91
CA GLU A 42 -9.35 10.86 13.10
C GLU A 42 -10.10 9.77 13.88
N ALA A 43 -11.42 9.87 13.99
CA ALA A 43 -12.25 8.87 14.64
C ALA A 43 -12.23 7.52 13.91
N ILE A 44 -12.29 7.50 12.58
CA ILE A 44 -12.14 6.27 11.80
C ILE A 44 -10.70 5.74 11.93
N THR A 45 -9.69 6.61 11.83
CA THR A 45 -8.27 6.25 11.91
C THR A 45 -7.91 5.61 13.25
N ASN A 46 -8.42 6.14 14.36
CA ASN A 46 -8.15 5.63 15.69
C ASN A 46 -9.09 4.49 16.09
N ALA A 47 -10.18 4.27 15.36
CA ALA A 47 -11.09 3.17 15.64
C ALA A 47 -10.49 1.82 15.25
N TRP A 48 -10.65 0.83 16.14
CA TRP A 48 -10.36 -0.57 15.87
C TRP A 48 -11.31 -1.17 14.82
N ALA A 49 -12.59 -0.77 14.86
CA ALA A 49 -13.60 -1.12 13.87
C ALA A 49 -14.60 0.02 13.62
N VAL A 50 -15.22 -0.03 12.45
CA VAL A 50 -16.31 0.84 12.02
C VAL A 50 -17.60 0.03 11.98
N ILE A 51 -18.59 0.46 12.75
CA ILE A 51 -19.95 -0.08 12.70
C ILE A 51 -20.73 0.76 11.69
N VAL A 52 -21.17 0.14 10.61
CA VAL A 52 -21.89 0.76 9.50
C VAL A 52 -23.38 0.51 9.69
N CYS A 53 -24.10 1.54 10.13
CA CYS A 53 -25.55 1.51 10.27
C CYS A 53 -26.20 2.00 8.98
N PHE A 54 -26.51 1.07 8.08
CA PHE A 54 -26.96 1.37 6.72
C PHE A 54 -28.48 1.35 6.55
N SER A 55 -28.95 2.25 5.71
CA SER A 55 -30.34 2.54 5.34
C SER A 55 -30.36 3.08 3.91
N GLU A 56 -31.51 3.18 3.25
CA GLU A 56 -31.65 3.80 1.94
C GLU A 56 -31.14 5.25 1.96
N ALA A 57 -31.39 5.96 3.07
CA ALA A 57 -30.88 7.32 3.28
C ALA A 57 -29.36 7.36 3.50
N TYR A 58 -28.78 6.34 4.12
CA TYR A 58 -27.33 6.19 4.27
C TYR A 58 -26.65 6.07 2.90
N GLU A 59 -27.18 5.22 2.00
CA GLU A 59 -26.61 5.03 0.66
C GLU A 59 -26.67 6.30 -0.20
N LYS A 60 -27.72 7.09 -0.03
CA LYS A 60 -27.90 8.38 -0.73
C LYS A 60 -27.08 9.51 -0.11
N SER A 61 -26.55 9.34 1.09
CA SER A 61 -25.80 10.37 1.80
C SER A 61 -24.35 10.43 1.32
N LYS A 62 -23.96 11.58 0.75
CA LYS A 62 -22.57 11.85 0.35
C LYS A 62 -21.60 11.73 1.53
N TRP A 63 -22.02 12.09 2.75
CA TRP A 63 -21.18 12.01 3.94
C TRP A 63 -20.96 10.56 4.38
N CYS A 64 -22.03 9.78 4.48
CA CYS A 64 -21.95 8.36 4.84
C CYS A 64 -21.13 7.56 3.82
N LYS A 65 -21.27 7.89 2.52
CA LYS A 65 -20.46 7.31 1.46
C LYS A 65 -18.96 7.62 1.63
N ARG A 66 -18.60 8.86 2.00
CA ARG A 66 -17.20 9.22 2.29
C ARG A 66 -16.65 8.51 3.53
N GLU A 67 -17.46 8.37 4.57
CA GLU A 67 -17.07 7.64 5.79
C GLU A 67 -16.78 6.17 5.50
N ILE A 68 -17.67 5.51 4.75
CA ILE A 68 -17.51 4.08 4.44
C ILE A 68 -16.37 3.84 3.45
N GLU A 69 -16.21 4.70 2.44
CA GLU A 69 -15.06 4.66 1.54
C GLU A 69 -13.75 4.87 2.29
N PHE A 70 -13.71 5.83 3.24
CA PHE A 70 -12.54 6.05 4.08
C PHE A 70 -12.26 4.82 4.97
N ALA A 71 -13.29 4.23 5.59
CA ALA A 71 -13.14 3.02 6.39
C ALA A 71 -12.60 1.83 5.56
N VAL A 72 -13.14 1.61 4.36
CA VAL A 72 -12.67 0.58 3.42
C VAL A 72 -11.22 0.83 3.00
N ASN A 73 -10.90 2.05 2.59
CA ASN A 73 -9.56 2.43 2.13
C ASN A 73 -8.51 2.36 3.24
N SER A 74 -8.90 2.63 4.49
CA SER A 74 -8.05 2.47 5.68
C SER A 74 -7.97 1.02 6.16
N ASN A 75 -8.51 0.05 5.39
CA ASN A 75 -8.61 -1.37 5.72
C ASN A 75 -9.16 -1.59 7.14
N LYS A 76 -10.18 -0.81 7.51
CA LYS A 76 -10.81 -0.91 8.83
C LYS A 76 -11.67 -2.16 8.88
N ARG A 77 -11.69 -2.77 10.06
CA ARG A 77 -12.66 -3.81 10.37
C ARG A 77 -14.06 -3.20 10.32
N MET A 78 -15.00 -3.87 9.67
CA MET A 78 -16.35 -3.35 9.45
C MET A 78 -17.42 -4.31 9.91
N PHE A 79 -18.41 -3.80 10.64
CA PHE A 79 -19.62 -4.51 11.03
C PHE A 79 -20.83 -3.82 10.42
N PHE A 80 -21.73 -4.58 9.80
CA PHE A 80 -22.87 -4.01 9.07
C PHE A 80 -24.17 -4.21 9.84
N LEU A 81 -24.87 -3.11 10.11
CA LEU A 81 -26.16 -3.09 10.79
C LEU A 81 -27.22 -2.53 9.83
N LYS A 82 -28.21 -3.34 9.46
CA LYS A 82 -29.33 -2.95 8.61
C LYS A 82 -30.38 -2.25 9.46
N MET A 83 -30.65 -0.98 9.16
CA MET A 83 -31.47 -0.12 10.03
C MET A 83 -32.91 0.06 9.56
N GLU A 84 -33.25 -0.38 8.35
CA GLU A 84 -34.61 -0.36 7.81
C GLU A 84 -34.76 -1.45 6.74
N GLU A 85 -35.99 -1.83 6.38
CA GLU A 85 -36.20 -2.77 5.29
C GLU A 85 -36.11 -2.08 3.93
N PHE A 86 -35.02 -2.36 3.23
CA PHE A 86 -34.80 -1.96 1.85
C PHE A 86 -33.83 -2.92 1.15
N THR A 87 -33.71 -2.78 -0.17
CA THR A 87 -32.73 -3.52 -0.97
C THR A 87 -31.54 -2.61 -1.28
N PRO A 88 -30.32 -2.94 -0.82
CA PRO A 88 -29.12 -2.14 -1.08
C PRO A 88 -28.81 -1.98 -2.57
N GLN A 89 -28.22 -0.86 -2.98
CA GLN A 89 -27.77 -0.67 -4.37
C GLN A 89 -26.56 -1.56 -4.72
N ALA A 90 -26.36 -1.86 -6.01
CA ALA A 90 -25.31 -2.77 -6.48
C ALA A 90 -23.90 -2.43 -5.96
N TRP A 91 -23.55 -1.15 -5.89
CA TRP A 91 -22.25 -0.71 -5.36
C TRP A 91 -22.08 -1.03 -3.86
N PHE A 92 -23.16 -0.94 -3.07
CA PHE A 92 -23.14 -1.23 -1.64
C PHE A 92 -23.15 -2.74 -1.40
N GLN A 93 -23.88 -3.50 -2.22
CA GLN A 93 -23.82 -4.97 -2.23
C GLN A 93 -22.42 -5.47 -2.53
N MET A 94 -21.74 -4.89 -3.53
CA MET A 94 -20.36 -5.23 -3.87
C MET A 94 -19.39 -4.92 -2.71
N LEU A 95 -19.59 -3.81 -2.00
CA LEU A 95 -18.82 -3.45 -0.81
C LEU A 95 -19.05 -4.42 0.35
N MET A 96 -20.30 -4.80 0.59
CA MET A 96 -20.63 -5.79 1.62
C MET A 96 -20.14 -7.19 1.25
N GLY A 97 -20.12 -7.55 -0.03
CA GLY A 97 -19.79 -8.89 -0.50
C GLY A 97 -20.65 -9.95 0.21
N ASN A 98 -20.03 -11.05 0.64
CA ASN A 98 -20.69 -12.11 1.42
C ASN A 98 -20.72 -11.83 2.94
N ARG A 99 -20.50 -10.59 3.38
CA ARG A 99 -20.47 -10.27 4.83
C ARG A 99 -21.86 -10.32 5.44
N ILE A 100 -21.93 -10.87 6.65
CA ILE A 100 -23.15 -10.94 7.44
C ILE A 100 -23.49 -9.54 7.97
N TYR A 101 -24.76 -9.15 7.86
CA TYR A 101 -25.31 -7.97 8.50
C TYR A 101 -26.35 -8.35 9.55
N HIS A 102 -26.50 -7.52 10.58
CA HIS A 102 -27.47 -7.71 11.65
C HIS A 102 -28.61 -6.71 11.52
N LYS A 103 -29.85 -7.13 11.78
CA LYS A 103 -31.03 -6.28 11.66
C LYS A 103 -31.29 -5.51 12.96
N PHE A 104 -31.43 -4.19 12.83
CA PHE A 104 -31.75 -3.25 13.91
C PHE A 104 -32.82 -2.26 13.41
N ILE A 105 -33.98 -2.80 13.04
CA ILE A 105 -35.05 -2.07 12.33
C ILE A 105 -36.03 -1.44 13.32
N ASP A 106 -36.30 -2.13 14.43
CA ASP A 106 -37.32 -1.80 15.43
C ASP A 106 -36.87 -2.25 16.83
N ASP A 107 -37.73 -2.02 17.83
CA ASP A 107 -37.45 -2.36 19.23
C ASP A 107 -37.28 -3.86 19.48
N ASP A 108 -38.03 -4.69 18.76
CA ASP A 108 -37.99 -6.14 18.94
C ASP A 108 -36.70 -6.72 18.36
N SER A 109 -36.34 -6.31 17.14
CA SER A 109 -35.05 -6.67 16.52
C SER A 109 -33.85 -6.12 17.30
N PHE A 110 -33.95 -4.94 17.93
CA PHE A 110 -32.90 -4.45 18.82
C PHE A 110 -32.68 -5.39 20.01
N LYS A 111 -33.75 -5.75 20.73
CA LYS A 111 -33.66 -6.64 21.90
C LYS A 111 -33.12 -8.02 21.54
N GLU A 112 -33.51 -8.55 20.39
CA GLU A 112 -33.05 -9.85 19.91
C GLU A 112 -31.56 -9.85 19.53
N ASN A 113 -31.07 -8.79 18.89
CA ASN A 113 -29.77 -8.80 18.24
C ASN A 113 -28.63 -8.13 19.04
N ILE A 114 -28.91 -7.19 19.95
CA ILE A 114 -27.87 -6.39 20.61
C ILE A 114 -26.88 -7.24 21.42
N GLY A 115 -27.37 -8.25 22.15
CA GLY A 115 -26.51 -9.15 22.94
C GLY A 115 -25.55 -9.93 22.05
N ARG A 116 -26.08 -10.61 21.02
CA ARG A 116 -25.28 -11.37 20.06
C ARG A 116 -24.25 -10.49 19.33
N PHE A 117 -24.65 -9.26 18.98
CA PHE A 117 -23.77 -8.33 18.29
C PHE A 117 -22.60 -7.87 19.15
N ILE A 118 -22.82 -7.66 20.45
CA ILE A 118 -21.77 -7.26 21.40
C ILE A 118 -20.74 -8.37 21.57
N GLU A 119 -21.20 -9.62 21.69
CA GLU A 119 -20.32 -10.79 21.69
C GLU A 119 -19.51 -10.82 20.37
N ILE A 120 -20.14 -10.71 19.21
CA ILE A 120 -19.42 -10.60 17.92
C ILE A 120 -18.39 -9.46 17.88
N ILE A 121 -18.56 -8.35 18.61
CA ILE A 121 -17.52 -7.33 18.69
C ILE A 121 -16.36 -7.76 19.60
N LYS A 122 -16.63 -8.47 20.69
CA LYS A 122 -15.64 -8.93 21.68
C LYS A 122 -14.85 -10.15 21.23
N GLU A 123 -15.48 -11.12 20.57
CA GLU A 123 -14.84 -12.40 20.22
C GLU A 123 -13.92 -12.33 19.00
N ALA A 124 -14.10 -11.37 18.10
CA ALA A 124 -14.03 -11.72 16.69
C ALA A 124 -12.65 -11.73 16.01
N ASP A 125 -11.56 -11.75 16.75
CA ASP A 125 -10.18 -11.94 16.25
C ASP A 125 -9.12 -12.19 17.34
N LYS A 126 -9.50 -12.15 18.61
CA LYS A 126 -8.54 -12.21 19.74
C LYS A 126 -7.72 -13.50 19.75
N ARG A 127 -8.36 -14.66 19.52
CA ARG A 127 -7.71 -15.98 19.54
C ARG A 127 -6.68 -16.14 18.40
N LEU A 128 -7.09 -15.88 17.16
CA LEU A 128 -6.17 -15.97 16.00
C LEU A 128 -5.09 -14.88 16.01
N PHE A 129 -5.35 -13.71 16.60
CA PHE A 129 -4.34 -12.67 16.78
C PHE A 129 -3.26 -13.11 17.79
N GLU A 130 -3.67 -13.67 18.92
CA GLU A 130 -2.76 -14.12 20.00
C GLU A 130 -1.86 -15.27 19.55
N VAL A 131 -2.37 -16.21 18.75
CA VAL A 131 -1.58 -17.36 18.28
C VAL A 131 -0.85 -17.12 16.97
N ARG A 132 -1.04 -15.95 16.35
CA ARG A 132 -0.58 -15.64 14.98
C ARG A 132 0.89 -15.96 14.74
N THR A 133 1.76 -15.50 15.64
CA THR A 133 3.21 -15.68 15.49
C THR A 133 3.59 -17.15 15.58
N LYS A 134 3.03 -17.88 16.54
CA LYS A 134 3.27 -19.32 16.73
C LYS A 134 2.75 -20.13 15.54
N PHE A 135 1.60 -19.77 14.99
CA PHE A 135 1.04 -20.42 13.79
C PHE A 135 1.99 -20.27 12.60
N ILE A 136 2.50 -19.05 12.34
CA ILE A 136 3.44 -18.79 11.23
C ILE A 136 4.75 -19.59 11.39
N GLU A 137 5.19 -19.81 12.63
CA GLU A 137 6.44 -20.53 12.90
C GLU A 137 6.27 -22.05 12.88
N GLY A 138 5.10 -22.56 13.25
CA GLY A 138 4.84 -23.99 13.42
C GLY A 138 4.13 -24.69 12.26
N VAL A 139 3.41 -23.96 11.41
CA VAL A 139 2.63 -24.57 10.33
C VAL A 139 3.51 -24.95 9.13
N ASN A 140 3.30 -26.15 8.58
CA ASN A 140 4.02 -26.63 7.40
C ASN A 140 3.23 -26.35 6.10
N ILE A 141 3.90 -26.50 4.95
CA ILE A 141 3.32 -26.13 3.66
C ILE A 141 2.12 -26.99 3.24
N ALA A 142 2.11 -28.27 3.59
CA ALA A 142 1.01 -29.18 3.28
C ALA A 142 -0.26 -28.79 4.04
N ILE A 143 -0.13 -28.46 5.34
CA ILE A 143 -1.24 -27.97 6.15
C ILE A 143 -1.75 -26.61 5.64
N ILE A 144 -0.88 -25.71 5.17
CA ILE A 144 -1.31 -24.46 4.55
C ILE A 144 -2.15 -24.71 3.29
N GLN A 145 -1.74 -25.65 2.45
CA GLN A 145 -2.48 -26.01 1.22
C GLN A 145 -3.85 -26.61 1.57
N ASP A 146 -3.88 -27.58 2.49
CA ASP A 146 -5.13 -28.17 2.99
C ASP A 146 -6.07 -27.12 3.60
N LEU A 147 -5.52 -26.19 4.41
CA LEU A 147 -6.32 -25.11 5.01
C LEU A 147 -6.83 -24.11 3.97
N LEU A 148 -6.08 -23.84 2.90
CA LEU A 148 -6.55 -22.99 1.80
C LEU A 148 -7.74 -23.63 1.09
N ASP A 149 -7.62 -24.91 0.74
CA ASP A 149 -8.68 -25.66 0.07
C ASP A 149 -9.91 -25.80 0.98
N ASP A 150 -9.72 -26.07 2.28
CA ASP A 150 -10.79 -26.13 3.26
C ASP A 150 -11.51 -24.78 3.40
N MET A 151 -10.75 -23.67 3.44
CA MET A 151 -11.31 -22.32 3.55
C MET A 151 -12.02 -21.87 2.26
N GLN A 152 -11.58 -22.34 1.10
CA GLN A 152 -12.27 -22.15 -0.17
C GLN A 152 -13.59 -22.94 -0.20
N HIS A 153 -13.56 -24.21 0.20
CA HIS A 153 -14.72 -25.09 0.20
C HIS A 153 -15.84 -24.58 1.13
N VAL A 154 -15.49 -24.03 2.29
CA VAL A 154 -16.47 -23.41 3.20
C VAL A 154 -16.81 -21.95 2.87
N MET A 155 -16.40 -21.49 1.67
CA MET A 155 -16.63 -20.16 1.10
C MET A 155 -16.14 -18.99 1.97
N VAL A 156 -15.09 -19.24 2.77
CA VAL A 156 -14.39 -18.19 3.52
C VAL A 156 -13.41 -17.46 2.59
N LEU A 157 -12.69 -18.17 1.73
CA LEU A 157 -11.83 -17.60 0.70
C LEU A 157 -12.44 -17.80 -0.69
N ASN A 158 -12.21 -16.85 -1.61
CA ASN A 158 -12.55 -17.00 -3.03
C ASN A 158 -11.34 -17.48 -3.84
N ASP A 159 -11.55 -17.85 -5.11
CA ASP A 159 -10.51 -18.40 -5.98
C ASP A 159 -9.31 -17.46 -6.12
N GLY A 160 -9.54 -16.16 -6.31
CA GLY A 160 -8.47 -15.17 -6.40
C GLY A 160 -7.66 -15.04 -5.11
N GLU A 161 -8.32 -15.05 -3.96
CA GLU A 161 -7.66 -15.01 -2.65
C GLU A 161 -6.83 -16.27 -2.37
N VAL A 162 -7.27 -17.42 -2.86
CA VAL A 162 -6.52 -18.68 -2.74
C VAL A 162 -5.29 -18.66 -3.64
N GLU A 163 -5.43 -18.22 -4.90
CA GLU A 163 -4.31 -18.09 -5.83
C GLU A 163 -3.31 -17.01 -5.37
N ASP A 164 -3.78 -15.90 -4.80
CA ASP A 164 -2.92 -14.87 -4.19
C ASP A 164 -2.03 -15.44 -3.07
N VAL A 165 -2.49 -16.48 -2.36
CA VAL A 165 -1.68 -17.18 -1.35
C VAL A 165 -0.82 -18.28 -1.96
N LYS A 166 -1.31 -18.99 -2.98
CA LYS A 166 -0.60 -20.10 -3.62
C LYS A 166 0.56 -19.61 -4.50
N GLU A 167 0.31 -18.59 -5.31
CA GLU A 167 1.22 -18.06 -6.34
C GLU A 167 1.92 -16.77 -5.90
N GLY A 168 1.26 -15.95 -5.07
CA GLY A 168 1.78 -14.65 -4.66
C GLY A 168 2.90 -14.69 -3.62
N GLN A 169 3.18 -15.83 -2.99
CA GLN A 169 4.30 -15.98 -2.05
C GLN A 169 5.04 -17.31 -2.29
N THR A 170 6.36 -17.31 -2.16
CA THR A 170 7.18 -18.51 -2.38
C THR A 170 7.48 -19.28 -1.10
N ARG A 171 7.53 -18.60 0.05
CA ARG A 171 7.95 -19.19 1.34
C ARG A 171 6.74 -19.61 2.19
N THR A 172 6.85 -20.76 2.83
CA THR A 172 5.83 -21.33 3.74
C THR A 172 5.38 -20.33 4.80
N LYS A 173 6.30 -19.58 5.43
CA LYS A 173 5.95 -18.60 6.47
C LYS A 173 5.17 -17.40 5.94
N ASP A 174 5.44 -16.98 4.71
CA ASP A 174 4.74 -15.85 4.09
C ASP A 174 3.33 -16.26 3.65
N LYS A 175 3.20 -17.49 3.13
CA LYS A 175 1.89 -18.11 2.87
C LYS A 175 1.06 -18.25 4.15
N ALA A 176 1.67 -18.76 5.23
CA ALA A 176 1.03 -18.89 6.55
C ALA A 176 0.54 -17.55 7.07
N ARG A 177 1.37 -16.50 6.94
CA ARG A 177 1.04 -15.13 7.35
C ARG A 177 -0.13 -14.57 6.55
N CYS A 178 -0.09 -14.73 5.23
CA CYS A 178 -1.15 -14.24 4.35
C CYS A 178 -2.49 -14.92 4.66
N LEU A 179 -2.48 -16.26 4.78
CA LEU A 179 -3.65 -17.06 5.12
C LEU A 179 -4.29 -16.64 6.45
N ILE A 180 -3.53 -16.63 7.56
CA ILE A 180 -4.10 -16.34 8.89
C ILE A 180 -4.59 -14.89 9.00
N ASP A 181 -3.91 -13.94 8.37
CA ASP A 181 -4.34 -12.54 8.37
C ASP A 181 -5.59 -12.32 7.52
N MET A 182 -5.70 -13.00 6.39
CA MET A 182 -6.85 -12.90 5.49
C MET A 182 -8.10 -13.50 6.14
N VAL A 183 -7.99 -14.68 6.73
CA VAL A 183 -9.09 -15.30 7.49
C VAL A 183 -9.50 -14.44 8.70
N ARG A 184 -8.54 -13.93 9.48
CA ARG A 184 -8.83 -13.09 10.66
C ARG A 184 -9.62 -11.83 10.28
N LYS A 185 -9.28 -11.20 9.16
CA LYS A 185 -9.97 -10.01 8.64
C LYS A 185 -11.41 -10.28 8.19
N LYS A 186 -11.79 -11.54 7.95
CA LYS A 186 -13.16 -11.95 7.60
C LYS A 186 -14.06 -12.18 8.82
N GLY A 187 -13.52 -12.12 10.04
CA GLY A 187 -14.29 -12.05 11.29
C GLY A 187 -14.38 -13.36 12.07
N ALA A 188 -15.18 -13.36 13.15
CA ALA A 188 -15.24 -14.47 14.13
C ALA A 188 -15.64 -15.80 13.48
N ALA A 189 -16.70 -15.80 12.67
CA ALA A 189 -17.21 -17.02 12.06
C ALA A 189 -16.18 -17.66 11.12
N ALA A 190 -15.44 -16.85 10.36
CA ALA A 190 -14.32 -17.32 9.55
C ALA A 190 -13.17 -17.83 10.42
N SER A 191 -12.87 -17.11 11.52
CA SER A 191 -11.81 -17.46 12.46
C SER A 191 -12.10 -18.78 13.20
N GLU A 192 -13.32 -19.01 13.65
CA GLU A 192 -13.75 -20.25 14.31
C GLU A 192 -13.74 -21.43 13.33
N LYS A 193 -14.23 -21.24 12.10
CA LYS A 193 -14.10 -22.25 11.04
C LYS A 193 -12.63 -22.62 10.81
N PHE A 194 -11.75 -21.63 10.76
CA PHE A 194 -10.32 -21.87 10.56
C PHE A 194 -9.66 -22.57 11.75
N ILE A 195 -10.01 -22.19 12.99
CA ILE A 195 -9.54 -22.87 14.21
C ILE A 195 -9.99 -24.34 14.22
N SER A 196 -11.25 -24.61 13.88
CA SER A 196 -11.78 -25.98 13.75
C SER A 196 -11.05 -26.79 12.67
N ARG A 197 -10.71 -26.19 11.52
CA ARG A 197 -9.90 -26.87 10.50
C ARG A 197 -8.46 -27.10 10.93
N ILE A 198 -7.87 -26.22 11.73
CA ILE A 198 -6.53 -26.47 12.33
C ILE A 198 -6.60 -27.68 13.28
N GLU A 199 -7.64 -27.76 14.11
CA GLU A 199 -7.85 -28.91 15.02
C GLU A 199 -7.99 -30.23 14.25
N GLU A 200 -8.73 -30.24 13.14
CA GLU A 200 -8.95 -31.43 12.32
C GLU A 200 -7.71 -31.84 11.51
N ARG A 201 -6.98 -30.88 10.94
CA ARG A 201 -5.85 -31.13 10.03
C ARG A 201 -4.53 -31.33 10.75
N ASP A 202 -4.31 -30.65 11.88
CA ASP A 202 -3.10 -30.76 12.68
C ASP A 202 -3.40 -30.57 14.19
N PRO A 203 -3.87 -31.65 14.87
CA PRO A 203 -4.16 -31.61 16.30
C PRO A 203 -2.95 -31.23 17.17
N SER A 204 -1.72 -31.57 16.73
CA SER A 204 -0.48 -31.25 17.45
C SER A 204 -0.18 -29.76 17.40
N LEU A 205 -0.34 -29.14 16.23
CA LEU A 205 -0.24 -27.70 16.07
C LEU A 205 -1.34 -27.01 16.88
N TYR A 206 -2.58 -27.50 16.82
CA TYR A 206 -3.71 -26.95 17.58
C TYR A 206 -3.41 -26.84 19.08
N HIS A 207 -2.93 -27.92 19.72
CA HIS A 207 -2.54 -27.90 21.13
C HIS A 207 -1.31 -27.03 21.41
N THR A 208 -0.34 -26.98 20.48
CA THR A 208 0.85 -26.12 20.61
C THR A 208 0.47 -24.63 20.59
N LEU A 209 -0.58 -24.28 19.84
CA LEU A 209 -1.13 -22.94 19.79
C LEU A 209 -1.98 -22.58 21.01
N GLN A 210 -2.31 -23.55 21.88
CA GLN A 210 -3.16 -23.36 23.07
C GLN A 210 -4.56 -22.84 22.71
N LEU A 211 -5.11 -23.26 21.57
CA LEU A 211 -6.42 -22.83 21.07
C LEU A 211 -7.60 -23.46 21.84
N ASP A 212 -7.30 -24.44 22.67
CA ASP A 212 -8.16 -25.26 23.53
C ASP A 212 -8.60 -24.56 24.83
N SER A 213 -8.00 -23.41 25.19
CA SER A 213 -8.32 -22.68 26.43
C SER A 213 -9.23 -21.47 26.19
N GLN A 214 -10.39 -21.41 26.88
CA GLN A 214 -11.18 -20.18 27.00
C GLN A 214 -10.37 -19.06 27.70
N PRO A 215 -10.67 -17.78 27.43
CA PRO A 215 -9.83 -16.66 27.88
C PRO A 215 -9.73 -16.59 29.40
N ALA A 216 -8.55 -16.93 29.93
CA ALA A 216 -8.19 -16.63 31.31
C ALA A 216 -8.06 -15.11 31.51
N GLN A 217 -8.55 -14.64 32.66
CA GLN A 217 -8.52 -13.26 33.11
C GLN A 217 -7.08 -12.69 33.07
N GLN A 218 -6.97 -11.42 32.65
CA GLN A 218 -5.73 -10.66 32.56
C GLN A 218 -4.90 -10.73 33.86
N PRO A 219 -3.58 -10.92 33.80
CA PRO A 219 -2.67 -10.32 34.76
C PRO A 219 -2.40 -8.87 34.32
N SER A 220 -2.65 -7.94 35.25
CA SER A 220 -2.26 -6.54 35.15
C SER A 220 -0.74 -6.41 35.01
N VAL A 221 -0.27 -5.92 33.87
CA VAL A 221 1.13 -5.48 33.71
C VAL A 221 1.17 -3.96 33.87
N SER A 222 1.67 -3.54 35.03
CA SER A 222 2.09 -2.18 35.32
C SER A 222 3.08 -1.69 34.27
N GLN A 223 2.75 -0.58 33.61
CA GLN A 223 3.66 0.14 32.75
C GLN A 223 4.81 0.74 33.57
N GLN A 224 6.03 0.29 33.29
CA GLN A 224 7.24 1.10 33.44
C GLN A 224 8.34 0.51 32.56
N GLU A 225 8.42 1.00 31.32
CA GLU A 225 9.66 0.92 30.55
C GLU A 225 10.19 2.35 30.35
N SER A 226 11.33 2.58 31.02
CA SER A 226 12.16 3.77 30.93
C SER A 226 12.72 3.95 29.52
N ARG A 227 12.45 5.11 28.90
CA ARG A 227 13.13 5.57 27.69
C ARG A 227 14.62 5.83 27.96
N PRO A 228 15.55 5.39 27.10
CA PRO A 228 16.87 6.01 27.02
C PRO A 228 16.74 7.37 26.30
N ALA A 229 17.29 8.41 26.92
CA ALA A 229 17.42 9.74 26.34
C ALA A 229 18.60 9.76 25.36
N GLY A 230 18.29 9.64 24.06
CA GLY A 230 19.23 9.88 22.97
C GLY A 230 18.50 10.44 21.75
N PRO A 231 19.18 11.17 20.85
CA PRO A 231 18.55 11.70 19.64
C PRO A 231 18.06 10.53 18.76
N VAL A 232 16.77 10.53 18.44
CA VAL A 232 16.17 9.54 17.55
C VAL A 232 16.75 9.75 16.13
N PRO A 233 17.32 8.72 15.48
CA PRO A 233 17.89 8.87 14.14
C PRO A 233 16.80 9.19 13.11
N TRP A 234 17.12 10.04 12.13
CA TRP A 234 16.18 10.46 11.07
C TRP A 234 15.74 9.29 10.18
N MET A 235 16.59 8.28 10.02
CA MET A 235 16.31 7.01 9.35
C MET A 235 16.76 5.85 10.24
N ILE A 236 15.94 4.80 10.32
CA ILE A 236 16.28 3.61 11.12
C ILE A 236 17.28 2.76 10.33
N PRO A 237 18.51 2.50 10.84
CA PRO A 237 19.46 1.63 10.15
C PRO A 237 19.04 0.16 10.25
N SER A 238 19.46 -0.64 9.27
CA SER A 238 19.33 -2.12 9.34
C SER A 238 20.29 -2.68 10.39
N THR A 239 19.90 -3.74 11.11
CA THR A 239 20.81 -4.45 12.01
C THR A 239 21.76 -5.35 11.21
N ALA A 240 22.99 -5.53 11.69
CA ALA A 240 23.97 -6.41 11.05
C ALA A 240 23.47 -7.87 10.98
N GLU A 241 22.70 -8.29 11.99
CA GLU A 241 22.04 -9.60 12.05
C GLU A 241 21.01 -9.77 10.94
N PHE A 242 20.14 -8.77 10.73
CA PHE A 242 19.15 -8.80 9.63
C PHE A 242 19.86 -8.91 8.28
N VAL A 243 20.88 -8.08 8.04
CA VAL A 243 21.63 -8.12 6.76
C VAL A 243 22.29 -9.48 6.53
N THR A 244 22.95 -10.04 7.54
CA THR A 244 23.64 -11.33 7.44
C THR A 244 22.66 -12.47 7.24
N GLN A 245 21.54 -12.45 7.99
CA GLN A 245 20.51 -13.48 7.88
C GLN A 245 19.84 -13.46 6.51
N THR A 246 19.45 -12.29 6.01
CA THR A 246 18.84 -12.13 4.69
C THR A 246 19.80 -12.57 3.59
N GLN A 247 21.09 -12.17 3.65
CA GLN A 247 22.12 -12.64 2.71
C GLN A 247 22.30 -14.15 2.74
N LYS A 248 22.11 -14.80 3.90
CA LYS A 248 22.24 -16.26 4.04
C LYS A 248 20.99 -17.01 3.57
N THR A 249 19.79 -16.49 3.84
CA THR A 249 18.53 -17.20 3.58
C THR A 249 17.89 -16.88 2.23
N GLU A 250 18.27 -15.77 1.60
CA GLU A 250 17.63 -15.21 0.39
C GLU A 250 18.67 -14.81 -0.67
N ALA A 251 19.89 -15.37 -0.61
CA ALA A 251 21.03 -15.01 -1.47
C ALA A 251 20.69 -15.00 -2.97
N ASP A 252 19.86 -15.94 -3.41
CA ASP A 252 19.48 -16.14 -4.81
C ASP A 252 18.29 -15.28 -5.26
N SER A 253 17.56 -14.68 -4.31
CA SER A 253 16.33 -13.90 -4.56
C SER A 253 16.47 -12.41 -4.26
N ILE A 254 17.67 -11.94 -3.92
CA ILE A 254 17.96 -10.52 -3.65
C ILE A 254 19.01 -9.98 -4.61
N TYR A 255 18.89 -8.70 -4.97
CA TYR A 255 19.93 -8.01 -5.71
C TYR A 255 21.22 -7.96 -4.90
N LYS A 256 22.34 -8.33 -5.54
CA LYS A 256 23.66 -8.32 -4.89
C LYS A 256 24.06 -6.90 -4.53
N ILE A 257 24.26 -6.67 -3.23
CA ILE A 257 24.70 -5.39 -2.69
C ILE A 257 26.23 -5.36 -2.69
N GLN A 258 26.82 -4.28 -3.22
CA GLN A 258 28.27 -4.10 -3.18
C GLN A 258 28.73 -3.64 -1.79
N ASP A 259 29.99 -3.96 -1.46
CA ASP A 259 30.58 -3.55 -0.19
C ASP A 259 30.52 -2.04 0.00
N LYS A 260 30.17 -1.62 1.22
CA LYS A 260 29.92 -0.20 1.53
C LYS A 260 31.17 0.66 1.34
N ALA A 261 32.37 0.12 1.57
CA ALA A 261 33.61 0.89 1.46
C ALA A 261 34.02 1.13 0.00
N SER A 262 33.64 0.26 -0.93
CA SER A 262 34.05 0.35 -2.34
C SER A 262 32.95 0.85 -3.29
N ARG A 263 31.67 0.76 -2.91
CA ARG A 263 30.56 1.09 -3.81
C ARG A 263 30.43 2.59 -4.08
N GLN A 264 30.05 2.95 -5.31
CA GLN A 264 29.84 4.32 -5.76
C GLN A 264 28.42 4.50 -6.30
N ARG A 265 27.45 4.48 -5.39
CA ARG A 265 26.04 4.67 -5.75
C ARG A 265 25.79 6.10 -6.23
N LEU A 266 25.18 6.23 -7.40
CA LEU A 266 24.72 7.52 -7.95
C LEU A 266 23.20 7.55 -8.05
N ALA A 267 22.62 8.72 -7.73
CA ALA A 267 21.22 9.03 -7.95
C ALA A 267 21.10 10.37 -8.69
N LEU A 268 20.04 10.52 -9.49
CA LEU A 268 19.73 11.73 -10.25
C LEU A 268 18.40 12.31 -9.80
N ILE A 269 18.35 13.63 -9.56
CA ILE A 269 17.13 14.39 -9.35
C ILE A 269 17.06 15.49 -10.42
N ILE A 270 15.98 15.48 -11.22
CA ILE A 270 15.63 16.59 -12.11
C ILE A 270 14.33 17.22 -11.60
N ASN A 271 14.37 18.50 -11.25
CA ASN A 271 13.24 19.22 -10.68
C ASN A 271 12.99 20.56 -11.40
N ASN A 272 11.94 20.64 -12.20
CA ASN A 272 11.52 21.90 -12.81
C ASN A 272 10.60 22.63 -11.84
N ILE A 273 11.04 23.76 -11.30
CA ILE A 273 10.34 24.59 -10.33
C ILE A 273 9.81 25.85 -11.01
N GLU A 274 10.68 26.51 -11.77
CA GLU A 274 10.38 27.71 -12.55
C GLU A 274 10.18 27.35 -14.03
N PHE A 275 9.25 28.04 -14.67
CA PHE A 275 8.90 27.85 -16.07
C PHE A 275 8.88 29.21 -16.78
N GLU A 276 8.99 29.24 -18.11
CA GLU A 276 8.94 30.48 -18.90
C GLU A 276 7.67 31.28 -18.60
N LYS A 277 6.56 30.57 -18.34
CA LYS A 277 5.33 31.13 -17.80
C LYS A 277 5.31 31.07 -16.28
N ALA A 278 5.30 32.24 -15.65
CA ALA A 278 5.28 32.38 -14.20
C ALA A 278 4.07 31.68 -13.55
N GLU A 279 2.92 31.59 -14.23
CA GLU A 279 1.75 30.87 -13.72
C GLU A 279 1.96 29.36 -13.53
N LEU A 280 2.96 28.78 -14.19
CA LEU A 280 3.30 27.36 -14.09
C LEU A 280 4.29 27.08 -12.96
N LYS A 281 4.72 28.08 -12.18
CA LYS A 281 5.64 27.88 -11.06
C LYS A 281 5.13 26.82 -10.07
N ARG A 282 5.99 25.84 -9.74
CA ARG A 282 5.67 24.74 -8.81
C ARG A 282 6.08 25.10 -7.38
N ASN A 283 5.28 25.94 -6.73
CA ASN A 283 5.49 26.33 -5.32
C ASN A 283 5.61 25.09 -4.41
N GLY A 284 6.60 25.09 -3.51
CA GLY A 284 6.91 23.97 -2.63
C GLY A 284 7.77 22.85 -3.23
N ALA A 285 8.06 22.86 -4.55
CA ALA A 285 8.88 21.83 -5.19
C ALA A 285 10.34 21.80 -4.70
N GLN A 286 10.84 22.91 -4.19
CA GLN A 286 12.16 22.99 -3.55
C GLN A 286 12.23 22.05 -2.33
N GLN A 287 11.17 22.03 -1.50
CA GLN A 287 11.08 21.19 -0.31
C GLN A 287 11.05 19.69 -0.64
N ASP A 288 10.40 19.32 -1.74
CA ASP A 288 10.40 17.94 -2.25
C ASP A 288 11.83 17.49 -2.60
N GLN A 289 12.58 18.38 -3.26
CA GLN A 289 13.96 18.14 -3.66
C GLN A 289 14.89 18.02 -2.44
N GLU A 290 14.78 18.89 -1.44
CA GLU A 290 15.58 18.76 -0.22
C GLU A 290 15.31 17.43 0.50
N GLN A 291 14.04 17.03 0.62
CA GLN A 291 13.66 15.78 1.29
C GLN A 291 14.14 14.54 0.52
N MET A 292 13.98 14.51 -0.80
CA MET A 292 14.46 13.40 -1.63
C MET A 292 15.97 13.32 -1.67
N LYS A 293 16.67 14.46 -1.78
CA LYS A 293 18.14 14.49 -1.74
C LYS A 293 18.64 13.90 -0.42
N LYS A 294 18.10 14.36 0.71
CA LYS A 294 18.47 13.85 2.04
C LYS A 294 18.19 12.35 2.17
N LEU A 295 17.04 11.88 1.67
CA LEU A 295 16.69 10.46 1.68
C LEU A 295 17.72 9.62 0.93
N LEU A 296 18.09 10.02 -0.28
CA LEU A 296 19.02 9.28 -1.12
C LEU A 296 20.44 9.30 -0.55
N GLU A 297 20.89 10.43 0.01
CA GLU A 297 22.18 10.53 0.70
C GLU A 297 22.26 9.59 1.91
N GLU A 298 21.19 9.48 2.69
CA GLU A 298 21.10 8.58 3.86
C GLU A 298 21.04 7.09 3.45
N LEU A 299 20.49 6.79 2.27
CA LEU A 299 20.58 5.46 1.64
C LEU A 299 21.95 5.17 0.99
N GLY A 300 22.87 6.14 1.04
CA GLY A 300 24.25 6.04 0.62
C GLY A 300 24.49 6.33 -0.87
N TYR A 301 23.64 7.15 -1.50
CA TYR A 301 23.82 7.62 -2.88
C TYR A 301 24.47 9.01 -2.91
N SER A 302 25.36 9.24 -3.88
CA SER A 302 25.74 10.59 -4.28
C SER A 302 24.70 11.13 -5.26
N VAL A 303 24.12 12.29 -4.94
CA VAL A 303 22.97 12.85 -5.65
C VAL A 303 23.41 13.95 -6.61
N GLU A 304 23.16 13.75 -7.90
CA GLU A 304 23.26 14.77 -8.94
C GLU A 304 21.91 15.50 -9.08
N LEU A 305 21.94 16.83 -9.02
CA LEU A 305 20.73 17.66 -9.01
C LEU A 305 20.74 18.64 -10.19
N HIS A 306 19.65 18.66 -10.95
CA HIS A 306 19.41 19.61 -12.04
C HIS A 306 18.05 20.27 -11.88
N ASN A 307 18.01 21.59 -12.02
CA ASN A 307 16.79 22.38 -11.93
C ASN A 307 16.47 23.05 -13.26
N ASP A 308 15.18 23.24 -13.52
CA ASP A 308 14.64 24.07 -14.59
C ASP A 308 15.30 23.78 -15.95
N GLN A 309 15.03 22.58 -16.46
CA GLN A 309 15.49 22.06 -17.75
C GLN A 309 14.34 21.95 -18.75
N SER A 310 14.61 22.29 -20.01
CA SER A 310 13.79 21.92 -21.16
C SER A 310 13.79 20.39 -21.36
N ALA A 311 12.85 19.86 -22.12
CA ALA A 311 12.79 18.43 -22.41
C ALA A 311 14.07 17.90 -23.09
N GLN A 312 14.68 18.70 -23.96
CA GLN A 312 15.94 18.37 -24.61
C GLN A 312 17.11 18.36 -23.61
N GLU A 313 17.17 19.32 -22.70
CA GLU A 313 18.16 19.36 -21.62
C GLU A 313 17.99 18.15 -20.68
N MET A 314 16.75 17.83 -20.29
CA MET A 314 16.46 16.64 -19.46
C MET A 314 16.91 15.34 -20.15
N GLU A 315 16.60 15.16 -21.45
CA GLU A 315 17.06 13.99 -22.20
C GLU A 315 18.59 13.90 -22.23
N SER A 316 19.27 15.03 -22.45
CA SER A 316 20.74 15.10 -22.48
C SER A 316 21.34 14.77 -21.12
N THR A 317 20.76 15.27 -20.03
CA THR A 317 21.16 14.95 -18.66
C THR A 317 20.95 13.46 -18.35
N LEU A 318 19.81 12.88 -18.72
CA LEU A 318 19.56 11.45 -18.53
C LEU A 318 20.56 10.59 -19.30
N ARG A 319 20.87 10.96 -20.55
CA ARG A 319 21.89 10.29 -21.37
C ARG A 319 23.26 10.40 -20.71
N HIS A 320 23.68 11.59 -20.30
CA HIS A 320 24.96 11.78 -19.64
C HIS A 320 25.08 10.94 -18.37
N PHE A 321 24.05 10.97 -17.52
CA PHE A 321 23.99 10.19 -16.28
C PHE A 321 24.07 8.69 -16.57
N SER A 322 23.36 8.18 -17.58
CA SER A 322 23.40 6.75 -17.95
C SER A 322 24.79 6.23 -18.34
N GLN A 323 25.70 7.11 -18.75
CA GLN A 323 27.06 6.75 -19.18
C GLN A 323 28.12 6.92 -18.08
N ARG A 324 27.71 7.23 -16.85
CA ARG A 324 28.64 7.44 -15.74
C ARG A 324 29.37 6.16 -15.35
N GLU A 325 30.71 6.23 -15.28
CA GLU A 325 31.56 5.08 -14.98
C GLU A 325 31.30 4.52 -13.57
N GLU A 326 30.89 5.38 -12.63
CA GLU A 326 30.56 5.00 -11.25
C GLU A 326 29.46 3.94 -11.19
N HIS A 327 28.57 3.87 -12.20
CA HIS A 327 27.55 2.82 -12.28
C HIS A 327 28.15 1.42 -12.31
N THR A 328 29.35 1.22 -12.88
CA THR A 328 30.05 -0.08 -12.86
C THR A 328 30.36 -0.53 -11.43
N LYS A 329 30.69 0.42 -10.55
CA LYS A 329 30.97 0.27 -9.11
C LYS A 329 29.75 0.54 -8.23
N SER A 330 28.56 0.68 -8.81
CA SER A 330 27.30 0.74 -8.08
C SER A 330 26.61 -0.61 -8.09
N ASP A 331 25.70 -0.83 -7.14
CA ASP A 331 24.76 -1.95 -7.13
C ASP A 331 23.34 -1.54 -7.56
N SER A 332 23.05 -0.24 -7.72
CA SER A 332 21.70 0.29 -7.95
C SER A 332 21.71 1.77 -8.38
N THR A 333 20.58 2.30 -8.83
CA THR A 333 20.39 3.75 -9.03
C THR A 333 18.96 4.19 -8.72
N PHE A 334 18.82 5.48 -8.39
CA PHE A 334 17.55 6.18 -8.34
C PHE A 334 17.54 7.33 -9.35
N VAL A 335 16.46 7.46 -10.11
CA VAL A 335 16.19 8.61 -10.98
C VAL A 335 14.85 9.21 -10.58
N VAL A 336 14.87 10.45 -10.12
CA VAL A 336 13.71 11.18 -9.60
C VAL A 336 13.40 12.34 -10.53
N LEU A 337 12.21 12.35 -11.13
CA LEU A 337 11.77 13.37 -12.08
C LEU A 337 10.55 14.09 -11.53
N MET A 338 10.67 15.40 -11.34
CA MET A 338 9.63 16.22 -10.72
C MET A 338 9.33 17.43 -11.60
N SER A 339 8.17 17.44 -12.26
CA SER A 339 7.72 18.57 -13.08
C SER A 339 6.19 18.63 -13.12
N HIS A 340 5.63 19.47 -14.00
CA HIS A 340 4.30 19.24 -14.56
C HIS A 340 4.34 18.01 -15.47
N GLY A 341 3.18 17.44 -15.74
CA GLY A 341 3.08 16.32 -16.65
C GLY A 341 1.75 16.28 -17.37
N VAL A 342 1.78 15.56 -18.47
CA VAL A 342 0.71 15.40 -19.44
C VAL A 342 0.59 13.92 -19.77
N ARG A 343 -0.43 13.54 -20.55
CA ARG A 343 -0.66 12.13 -20.92
C ARG A 343 0.61 11.47 -21.49
N ASP A 344 1.32 12.24 -22.32
CA ASP A 344 2.44 11.77 -23.15
C ASP A 344 3.83 11.98 -22.52
N GLY A 345 3.94 12.54 -21.31
CA GLY A 345 5.24 12.72 -20.67
C GLY A 345 5.35 13.83 -19.63
N ILE A 346 6.59 14.28 -19.42
CA ILE A 346 7.01 15.22 -18.37
C ILE A 346 7.34 16.57 -19.03
N CYS A 347 6.77 17.67 -18.52
CA CYS A 347 7.00 18.99 -19.10
C CYS A 347 8.39 19.53 -18.78
N GLY A 348 9.06 20.09 -19.77
CA GLY A 348 10.24 20.93 -19.61
C GLY A 348 9.87 22.38 -19.27
N LYS A 349 10.88 23.18 -18.90
CA LYS A 349 10.69 24.57 -18.45
C LYS A 349 10.13 25.50 -19.52
N LEU A 350 10.30 25.17 -20.80
CA LEU A 350 9.86 25.98 -21.94
C LEU A 350 8.42 25.62 -22.38
N THR A 351 7.73 24.74 -21.64
CA THR A 351 6.33 24.45 -21.92
C THR A 351 5.47 25.70 -21.75
N LYS A 352 4.56 25.96 -22.71
CA LYS A 352 3.67 27.13 -22.67
C LYS A 352 2.21 26.77 -22.46
N ASP A 353 1.84 25.55 -22.81
CA ASP A 353 0.46 25.09 -22.89
C ASP A 353 0.29 23.66 -22.39
N GLU A 354 1.32 23.12 -21.72
CA GLU A 354 1.39 21.70 -21.33
C GLU A 354 1.23 20.77 -22.54
N LYS A 355 1.69 21.19 -23.73
CA LYS A 355 1.73 20.36 -24.94
C LYS A 355 3.07 20.47 -25.67
N THR A 356 3.75 21.60 -25.54
CA THR A 356 5.12 21.78 -26.04
C THR A 356 6.18 21.42 -24.99
N ASP A 357 7.40 21.14 -25.45
CA ASP A 357 8.55 20.87 -24.59
C ASP A 357 8.32 19.69 -23.62
N ILE A 358 8.00 18.50 -24.16
CA ILE A 358 7.64 17.31 -23.39
C ILE A 358 8.70 16.22 -23.55
N LEU A 359 9.24 15.73 -22.42
CA LEU A 359 10.05 14.52 -22.36
C LEU A 359 9.13 13.30 -22.26
N LYS A 360 9.13 12.45 -23.29
CA LYS A 360 8.36 11.20 -23.28
C LYS A 360 8.90 10.24 -22.24
N THR A 361 8.02 9.63 -21.46
CA THR A 361 8.40 8.68 -20.40
C THR A 361 9.16 7.47 -20.95
N ASP A 362 8.79 6.96 -22.13
CA ASP A 362 9.47 5.83 -22.80
C ASP A 362 10.95 6.11 -23.07
N LYS A 363 11.33 7.38 -23.26
CA LYS A 363 12.74 7.75 -23.46
C LYS A 363 13.58 7.48 -22.23
N ILE A 364 13.01 7.58 -21.03
CA ILE A 364 13.71 7.27 -19.78
C ILE A 364 14.07 5.78 -19.78
N PHE A 365 13.09 4.91 -20.02
CA PHE A 365 13.30 3.47 -20.07
C PHE A 365 14.28 3.08 -21.19
N ASP A 366 14.16 3.67 -22.38
CA ASP A 366 15.10 3.44 -23.48
C ASP A 366 16.53 3.86 -23.11
N ILE A 367 16.74 4.99 -22.44
CA ILE A 367 18.08 5.45 -22.04
C ILE A 367 18.72 4.50 -21.01
N PHE A 368 17.95 4.01 -20.05
CA PHE A 368 18.46 3.18 -18.95
C PHE A 368 18.37 1.67 -19.21
N ASN A 369 17.94 1.25 -20.40
CA ASN A 369 17.78 -0.16 -20.74
C ASN A 369 19.11 -0.92 -20.80
N THR A 370 19.05 -2.25 -20.90
CA THR A 370 20.23 -3.14 -20.87
C THR A 370 21.26 -2.79 -21.96
N LYS A 371 20.79 -2.30 -23.12
CA LYS A 371 21.65 -1.97 -24.26
C LYS A 371 22.34 -0.62 -24.08
N ASN A 372 21.61 0.38 -23.59
CA ASN A 372 22.07 1.77 -23.58
C ASN A 372 22.76 2.16 -22.28
N CYS A 373 22.57 1.41 -21.18
CA CYS A 373 23.19 1.67 -19.88
C CYS A 373 23.89 0.41 -19.32
N ALA A 374 25.02 0.05 -19.92
CA ALA A 374 25.75 -1.18 -19.57
C ALA A 374 26.20 -1.23 -18.10
N GLY A 375 26.55 -0.08 -17.50
CA GLY A 375 26.95 0.02 -16.09
C GLY A 375 25.88 -0.44 -15.10
N LEU A 376 24.60 -0.43 -15.49
CA LEU A 376 23.44 -0.81 -14.67
C LEU A 376 22.77 -2.13 -15.11
N ARG A 377 23.43 -2.93 -15.94
CA ARG A 377 22.93 -4.25 -16.34
C ARG A 377 22.84 -5.19 -15.13
N GLY A 378 21.68 -5.82 -14.95
CA GLY A 378 21.41 -6.72 -13.82
C GLY A 378 21.27 -6.01 -12.46
N LYS A 379 21.16 -4.68 -12.45
CA LYS A 379 21.06 -3.84 -11.25
C LYS A 379 19.72 -3.11 -11.23
N PRO A 380 19.07 -2.95 -10.07
CA PRO A 380 17.79 -2.29 -9.95
C PRO A 380 17.90 -0.79 -10.29
N LYS A 381 16.98 -0.34 -11.13
CA LYS A 381 16.80 1.03 -11.61
C LYS A 381 15.46 1.55 -11.11
N VAL A 382 15.51 2.35 -10.05
CA VAL A 382 14.31 2.88 -9.40
C VAL A 382 13.98 4.24 -10.00
N ILE A 383 12.82 4.35 -10.66
CA ILE A 383 12.36 5.58 -11.29
C ILE A 383 11.18 6.15 -10.48
N ILE A 384 11.31 7.37 -9.95
CA ILE A 384 10.24 8.06 -9.23
C ILE A 384 9.79 9.25 -10.05
N ILE A 385 8.50 9.32 -10.40
CA ILE A 385 7.95 10.40 -11.23
C ILE A 385 6.87 11.15 -10.45
N GLN A 386 7.17 12.41 -10.09
CA GLN A 386 6.20 13.35 -9.54
C GLN A 386 5.74 14.32 -10.65
N ALA A 387 4.77 13.88 -11.43
CA ALA A 387 4.14 14.66 -12.51
C ALA A 387 2.66 14.28 -12.67
N CYS A 388 1.79 15.23 -12.99
CA CYS A 388 0.36 14.96 -13.32
C CYS A 388 0.25 14.24 -14.68
N ARG A 389 -0.85 13.54 -14.99
CA ARG A 389 -1.00 12.84 -16.30
C ARG A 389 -2.09 13.42 -17.22
N GLY A 390 -2.62 14.60 -16.93
CA GLY A 390 -3.73 15.20 -17.67
C GLY A 390 -5.09 14.51 -17.39
N GLY A 391 -6.18 15.18 -17.73
CA GLY A 391 -7.56 14.71 -17.51
C GLY A 391 -8.18 14.10 -18.77
N GLY A 392 -8.49 12.81 -18.75
CA GLY A 392 -9.28 12.08 -19.74
C GLY A 392 -9.03 10.57 -19.68
N ASP A 393 -10.12 9.81 -19.53
CA ASP A 393 -10.32 8.35 -19.51
C ASP A 393 -9.09 7.46 -19.30
N GLY A 394 -9.10 6.80 -18.14
CA GLY A 394 -8.06 5.91 -17.65
C GLY A 394 -7.82 4.70 -18.56
N HIS A 395 -6.66 4.72 -19.22
CA HIS A 395 -6.01 3.51 -19.72
C HIS A 395 -4.67 3.36 -19.01
N ALA A 396 -4.44 2.19 -18.41
CA ALA A 396 -3.12 1.77 -17.95
C ALA A 396 -2.26 1.43 -19.17
N TRP A 397 -0.96 1.72 -19.09
CA TRP A 397 -0.02 1.26 -20.11
C TRP A 397 0.18 -0.24 -19.93
N VAL A 398 -0.38 -1.02 -20.85
CA VAL A 398 -0.01 -2.42 -21.03
C VAL A 398 0.68 -2.49 -22.38
N SER A 399 1.99 -2.68 -22.38
CA SER A 399 2.73 -2.98 -23.62
C SER A 399 2.66 -4.48 -23.88
N ASP A 400 1.49 -4.95 -24.32
CA ASP A 400 1.37 -6.26 -24.97
C ASP A 400 1.61 -6.08 -26.46
N SER A 401 2.86 -5.78 -26.84
CA SER A 401 3.24 -5.91 -28.25
C SER A 401 3.47 -7.38 -28.58
N ILE A 402 2.38 -8.15 -28.64
CA ILE A 402 2.30 -9.27 -29.59
C ILE A 402 2.15 -8.61 -30.96
N VAL A 403 3.28 -8.25 -31.57
CA VAL A 403 3.29 -7.92 -33.00
C VAL A 403 2.90 -9.21 -33.71
N ALA A 404 1.80 -9.18 -34.46
CA ALA A 404 1.39 -10.27 -35.33
C ALA A 404 2.58 -10.74 -36.18
N PRO A 405 2.77 -12.05 -36.40
CA PRO A 405 3.97 -12.57 -37.05
C PRO A 405 4.06 -12.06 -38.48
N VAL A 406 4.97 -11.11 -38.71
CA VAL A 406 5.49 -10.82 -40.05
C VAL A 406 6.50 -11.93 -40.35
N PRO A 407 6.36 -12.68 -41.46
CA PRO A 407 7.31 -13.74 -41.78
C PRO A 407 8.64 -13.10 -42.20
N ILE A 408 9.59 -13.07 -41.28
CA ILE A 408 10.98 -12.77 -41.59
C ILE A 408 11.68 -14.13 -41.71
N GLN A 409 12.14 -14.44 -42.92
CA GLN A 409 13.00 -15.59 -43.18
C GLN A 409 14.30 -15.42 -42.37
N ASP A 410 14.51 -16.33 -41.43
CA ASP A 410 15.81 -16.54 -40.77
C ASP A 410 16.84 -17.00 -41.80
N PRO A 411 18.03 -16.39 -41.84
CA PRO A 411 19.27 -17.14 -41.95
C PRO A 411 19.76 -17.42 -40.53
N LEU A 412 19.72 -18.70 -40.14
CA LEU A 412 20.42 -19.22 -38.96
C LEU A 412 21.90 -18.82 -39.01
N GLU A 413 22.40 -18.03 -38.06
CA GLU A 413 23.82 -18.04 -37.66
C GLU A 413 24.04 -17.76 -36.16
N ASP A 414 24.73 -18.72 -35.54
CA ASP A 414 25.57 -18.74 -34.32
C ASP A 414 24.97 -18.66 -32.89
N ASP A 415 25.04 -19.80 -32.19
CA ASP A 415 24.51 -20.11 -30.84
C ASP A 415 25.31 -19.47 -29.67
N CYS A 416 25.94 -18.30 -29.88
CA CYS A 416 26.83 -17.68 -28.89
C CYS A 416 26.32 -16.35 -28.27
N LEU A 417 25.14 -15.84 -28.66
CA LEU A 417 24.57 -14.60 -28.13
C LEU A 417 23.30 -14.89 -27.30
N ARG A 418 23.42 -14.85 -25.97
CA ARG A 418 22.27 -14.88 -25.05
C ARG A 418 21.31 -13.74 -25.42
N LYS A 419 20.13 -14.08 -25.96
CA LYS A 419 19.01 -13.13 -26.13
C LYS A 419 18.56 -12.65 -24.74
N GLU A 420 18.99 -11.47 -24.34
CA GLU A 420 18.54 -10.82 -23.09
C GLU A 420 17.39 -9.84 -23.37
N HIS A 421 16.45 -9.77 -22.43
CA HIS A 421 15.34 -8.82 -22.49
C HIS A 421 15.85 -7.38 -22.47
N LYS A 422 15.33 -6.56 -23.39
CA LYS A 422 15.75 -5.17 -23.60
C LYS A 422 15.53 -4.32 -22.34
N GLU A 423 14.40 -4.49 -21.66
CA GLU A 423 14.00 -3.74 -20.47
C GLU A 423 13.87 -4.70 -19.28
N LYS A 424 14.77 -4.57 -18.30
CA LYS A 424 14.81 -5.42 -17.10
C LYS A 424 15.33 -4.63 -15.90
N ASP A 425 14.93 -5.07 -14.71
CA ASP A 425 15.35 -4.53 -13.41
C ASP A 425 14.91 -3.07 -13.20
N PHE A 426 13.72 -2.71 -13.67
CA PHE A 426 13.09 -1.42 -13.42
C PHE A 426 11.96 -1.57 -12.40
N ILE A 427 11.81 -0.54 -11.57
CA ILE A 427 10.59 -0.30 -10.82
C ILE A 427 10.25 1.18 -10.92
N CYS A 428 9.03 1.50 -11.34
CA CYS A 428 8.58 2.88 -11.50
C CYS A 428 7.45 3.20 -10.52
N PHE A 429 7.57 4.31 -9.80
CA PHE A 429 6.53 4.79 -8.89
C PHE A 429 6.10 6.22 -9.25
N CYS A 430 4.87 6.33 -9.75
CA CYS A 430 4.31 7.57 -10.28
C CYS A 430 3.27 8.18 -9.34
N SER A 431 3.33 9.51 -9.16
CA SER A 431 2.44 10.25 -8.27
C SER A 431 1.01 10.49 -8.80
N SER A 432 0.62 9.90 -9.92
CA SER A 432 -0.55 10.33 -10.69
C SER A 432 -1.42 9.16 -11.13
N THR A 433 -2.66 9.14 -10.64
CA THR A 433 -3.78 8.58 -11.37
C THR A 433 -4.12 9.45 -12.58
N PRO A 434 -4.66 8.85 -13.66
CA PRO A 434 -5.43 9.61 -14.64
C PRO A 434 -6.45 10.49 -13.87
N ASP A 435 -6.55 11.77 -14.21
CA ASP A 435 -7.56 12.71 -13.69
C ASP A 435 -7.35 13.40 -12.34
N THR A 436 -6.18 13.30 -11.69
CA THR A 436 -5.94 13.97 -10.38
C THR A 436 -4.83 15.01 -10.39
N LYS A 437 -5.11 16.24 -9.89
CA LYS A 437 -4.10 17.27 -9.64
C LYS A 437 -3.27 16.92 -8.40
N SER A 438 -1.94 16.98 -8.48
CA SER A 438 -1.07 16.82 -7.32
C SER A 438 -1.18 18.03 -6.38
N TRP A 439 -1.73 17.84 -5.18
CA TRP A 439 -1.85 18.90 -4.18
C TRP A 439 -0.50 19.16 -3.48
N ARG A 440 -0.14 20.43 -3.33
CA ARG A 440 1.13 20.89 -2.74
C ARG A 440 0.86 21.76 -1.52
N ASP A 441 1.61 21.51 -0.46
CA ASP A 441 1.75 22.46 0.64
C ASP A 441 2.95 23.38 0.32
N PRO A 442 2.78 24.71 0.25
CA PRO A 442 3.87 25.64 -0.08
C PRO A 442 5.05 25.58 0.89
N ILE A 443 4.85 25.08 2.11
CA ILE A 443 5.84 25.01 3.19
C ILE A 443 6.43 23.59 3.30
N LYS A 444 5.64 22.55 3.02
CA LYS A 444 6.04 21.15 3.25
C LYS A 444 6.34 20.33 1.99
N GLY A 445 6.03 20.86 0.81
CA GLY A 445 6.14 20.16 -0.47
C GLY A 445 4.89 19.33 -0.80
N THR A 446 5.05 18.37 -1.71
CA THR A 446 4.00 17.43 -2.11
C THR A 446 3.76 16.37 -1.05
N ILE A 447 2.50 15.95 -0.94
CA ILE A 447 2.09 14.86 -0.03
C ILE A 447 2.74 13.53 -0.44
N PHE A 448 2.95 13.30 -1.74
CA PHE A 448 3.60 12.11 -2.26
C PHE A 448 5.02 11.97 -1.73
N ILE A 449 5.85 13.00 -1.93
CA ILE A 449 7.27 12.95 -1.54
C ILE A 449 7.41 12.87 -0.02
N GLN A 450 6.62 13.64 0.73
CA GLN A 450 6.62 13.55 2.20
C GLN A 450 6.38 12.11 2.68
N ARG A 451 5.35 11.44 2.14
CA ARG A 451 5.00 10.08 2.55
C ARG A 451 5.98 9.04 2.07
N LEU A 452 6.50 9.21 0.86
CA LEU A 452 7.54 8.35 0.32
C LEU A 452 8.73 8.38 1.29
N VAL A 453 9.23 9.56 1.61
CA VAL A 453 10.36 9.78 2.53
C VAL A 453 10.05 9.20 3.91
N GLU A 454 8.90 9.51 4.51
CA GLU A 454 8.52 8.96 5.81
C GLU A 454 8.46 7.44 5.83
N THR A 455 7.93 6.82 4.77
CA THR A 455 7.77 5.38 4.69
C THR A 455 9.15 4.72 4.53
N PHE A 456 10.03 5.26 3.69
CA PHE A 456 11.42 4.80 3.60
C PHE A 456 12.12 4.89 4.96
N CYS A 457 12.05 6.04 5.65
CA CYS A 457 12.74 6.22 6.92
C CYS A 457 12.34 5.21 8.01
N LYS A 458 11.10 4.72 7.98
CA LYS A 458 10.53 3.77 8.96
C LYS A 458 10.73 2.29 8.58
N ASN A 459 10.86 2.00 7.29
CA ASN A 459 10.68 0.64 6.74
C ASN A 459 11.87 0.12 5.93
N ALA A 460 12.75 0.97 5.41
CA ALA A 460 13.91 0.54 4.61
C ALA A 460 14.89 -0.38 5.37
N CYS A 461 14.78 -0.44 6.70
CA CYS A 461 15.55 -1.35 7.54
C CYS A 461 15.07 -2.81 7.51
N ARG A 462 13.87 -3.08 6.99
CA ARG A 462 13.23 -4.40 7.07
C ARG A 462 12.44 -4.84 5.84
N ASP A 463 11.99 -3.89 5.01
CA ASP A 463 11.15 -4.15 3.84
C ASP A 463 11.91 -3.86 2.54
N HIS A 464 11.67 -4.67 1.50
CA HIS A 464 12.15 -4.40 0.15
C HIS A 464 11.34 -3.27 -0.52
N ILE A 465 11.86 -2.73 -1.62
CA ILE A 465 11.33 -1.50 -2.22
C ILE A 465 9.87 -1.59 -2.68
N GLU A 466 9.44 -2.74 -3.20
CA GLU A 466 8.05 -2.96 -3.61
C GLU A 466 7.08 -2.90 -2.43
N GLU A 467 7.49 -3.47 -1.28
CA GLU A 467 6.71 -3.43 -0.04
C GLU A 467 6.66 -2.01 0.53
N ILE A 468 7.76 -1.24 0.42
CA ILE A 468 7.76 0.19 0.75
C ILE A 468 6.76 0.94 -0.13
N PHE A 469 6.79 0.74 -1.45
CA PHE A 469 5.83 1.39 -2.36
C PHE A 469 4.38 0.96 -2.10
N ARG A 470 4.16 -0.32 -1.74
CA ARG A 470 2.85 -0.81 -1.29
C ARG A 470 2.41 -0.09 0.00
N LYS A 471 3.29 0.07 0.99
CA LYS A 471 2.99 0.82 2.22
C LYS A 471 2.71 2.30 1.96
N VAL A 472 3.44 2.96 1.04
CA VAL A 472 3.15 4.36 0.65
C VAL A 472 1.74 4.51 0.08
N ARG A 473 1.26 3.51 -0.69
CA ARG A 473 -0.13 3.48 -1.17
C ARG A 473 -1.16 3.29 -0.04
N LEU A 474 -0.82 2.49 0.97
CA LEU A 474 -1.71 2.19 2.09
C LEU A 474 -1.78 3.30 3.17
N VAL A 475 -0.83 4.23 3.18
CA VAL A 475 -0.87 5.40 4.06
C VAL A 475 -1.79 6.47 3.46
N HIS A 476 -3.10 6.36 3.78
CA HIS A 476 -4.18 7.34 3.61
C HIS A 476 -4.07 8.33 2.45
N MET A 477 -4.62 8.01 1.27
CA MET A 477 -4.93 9.01 0.25
C MET A 477 -6.43 9.32 0.22
N LYS A 478 -6.80 10.60 0.10
CA LYS A 478 -8.15 10.93 -0.37
C LYS A 478 -8.31 10.36 -1.79
N PRO A 479 -9.53 10.03 -2.24
CA PRO A 479 -9.79 9.45 -3.57
C PRO A 479 -9.19 10.22 -4.77
N GLU A 480 -8.79 11.47 -4.57
CA GLU A 480 -8.17 12.36 -5.54
C GLU A 480 -6.63 12.36 -5.57
N HIS A 481 -5.93 11.36 -5.00
CA HIS A 481 -4.46 11.33 -5.02
C HIS A 481 -3.79 9.99 -5.39
N TRP A 482 -4.51 9.02 -5.94
CA TRP A 482 -4.03 7.65 -6.14
C TRP A 482 -2.72 7.57 -6.97
N PHE A 483 -1.94 6.51 -6.72
CA PHE A 483 -0.67 6.22 -7.40
C PHE A 483 -0.77 4.96 -8.24
N CYS A 484 -0.20 4.98 -9.45
CA CYS A 484 -0.21 3.86 -10.39
C CYS A 484 1.17 3.19 -10.49
N TRP A 485 1.17 1.89 -10.80
CA TRP A 485 2.35 1.16 -11.29
C TRP A 485 2.46 1.32 -12.81
N LEU A 486 3.70 1.31 -13.30
CA LEU A 486 4.06 1.03 -14.69
C LEU A 486 4.93 -0.22 -14.71
#